data_AF-A0A4R3E173-F1
#
_entry.id   AF-A0A4R3E173-F1
#
_cell.length_a   1.000
_cell.length_b   1.000
_cell.length_c   1.000
_cell.angle_alpha   90.00
_cell.angle_beta   90.00
_cell.angle_gamma   90.00
#
_symmetry.space_group_name_H-M   'P 1'
#
loop_
_entity.id
_entity.type
_entity.pdbx_description
1 polymer ?
#
loop_
_entity_poly.entity_id
_entity_poly.type
_entity_poly.pdbx_seq_one_letter_code
_entity_poly.pdbx_strand_id
1 'polypeptide(L)' 'MTEFSFSLSEKADAADREAKYRERVYPRWIESGRMKQDFADKQIRLMREIAKEYRLAAEAEAQKGRLL' A
#
# COMPACT_ATOMS: atom_id res chain seq x y z
N MET A 1 20.16 -14.99 8.90
CA MET A 1 19.25 -13.98 8.31
C MET A 1 18.44 -13.41 9.45
N THR A 2 18.46 -12.10 9.65
CA THR A 2 17.68 -11.46 10.72
C THR A 2 16.25 -11.30 10.23
N GLU A 3 15.27 -11.88 10.93
CA GLU A 3 13.85 -11.63 10.63
C GLU A 3 13.46 -10.24 11.15
N PHE A 4 13.09 -9.34 10.25
CA PHE A 4 12.50 -8.06 10.62
C PHE A 4 10.97 -8.22 10.62
N SER A 5 10.36 -8.06 11.79
CA SER A 5 8.91 -7.92 11.90
C SER A 5 8.53 -6.45 11.80
N PHE A 6 7.52 -6.16 11.00
CA PHE A 6 6.97 -4.81 10.83
C PHE A 6 5.55 -4.76 11.40
N SER A 7 5.25 -3.66 12.07
CA SER A 7 3.90 -3.36 12.55
C SER A 7 2.90 -3.23 11.40
N LEU A 8 1.61 -3.41 11.70
CA LEU A 8 0.54 -3.20 10.72
C LEU A 8 0.53 -1.75 10.20
N SER A 9 0.86 -0.77 11.05
CA SER A 9 0.99 0.63 10.64
C SER A 9 2.12 0.83 9.63
N GLU A 10 3.30 0.23 9.86
CA GLU A 10 4.42 0.34 8.91
C GLU A 10 4.08 -0.29 7.56
N LYS A 11 3.38 -1.43 7.57
CA LYS A 11 2.90 -2.10 6.35
C LYS A 11 1.89 -1.21 5.59
N ALA A 12 0.96 -0.58 6.31
CA ALA A 12 0.02 0.37 5.71
C ALA A 12 0.73 1.55 5.04
N ASP A 13 1.70 2.15 5.73
CA ASP A 13 2.46 3.29 5.21
C ASP A 13 3.33 2.91 4.02
N ALA A 14 3.91 1.72 4.03
CA ALA A 14 4.68 1.21 2.90
C ALA A 14 3.79 1.05 1.64
N ALA A 15 2.62 0.43 1.78
CA ALA A 15 1.68 0.26 0.67
C ALA A 15 1.14 1.60 0.14
N ASP A 16 0.87 2.56 1.02
CA ASP A 16 0.42 3.90 0.64
C ASP A 16 1.49 4.68 -0.13
N ARG A 17 2.75 4.64 0.34
CA ARG A 17 3.88 5.24 -0.38
C ARG A 17 4.06 4.63 -1.76
N GLU A 18 3.91 3.32 -1.89
CA GLU A 18 4.01 2.62 -3.16
C GLU A 18 2.87 3.05 -4.11
N ALA A 19 1.62 3.13 -3.64
CA ALA A 19 0.52 3.64 -4.45
C ALA A 19 0.79 5.05 -4.99
N LYS A 20 1.24 5.97 -4.13
CA LYS A 20 1.60 7.35 -4.51
C LYS A 20 2.78 7.39 -5.49
N TYR A 21 3.77 6.52 -5.31
CA TYR A 21 4.89 6.41 -6.24
C TYR A 21 4.42 5.95 -7.62
N ARG A 22 3.56 4.93 -7.68
CA ARG A 22 2.96 4.43 -8.93
C ARG A 22 2.15 5.49 -9.64
N GLU A 23 1.31 6.23 -8.92
CA GLU A 23 0.53 7.36 -9.46
C GLU A 23 1.41 8.41 -10.14
N ARG A 24 2.63 8.63 -9.62
CA ARG A 24 3.59 9.57 -10.19
C ARG A 24 4.36 8.99 -11.38
N VAL A 25 4.73 7.71 -11.35
CA VAL A 25 5.68 7.12 -12.31
C VAL A 25 4.99 6.45 -13.49
N TYR A 26 3.85 5.80 -13.26
CA TYR A 26 3.15 5.04 -14.28
C TYR A 26 2.65 5.87 -15.46
N PRO A 27 2.21 7.14 -15.32
CA PRO A 27 1.84 7.96 -16.48
C PRO A 27 2.92 8.00 -17.56
N ARG A 28 4.19 8.23 -17.18
CA ARG A 28 5.32 8.22 -18.13
C ARG A 28 5.55 6.84 -18.76
N TRP A 29 5.28 5.76 -18.04
CA TRP A 29 5.41 4.41 -18.58
C TRP A 29 4.28 4.06 -19.54
N ILE A 30 3.08 4.59 -19.31
CA ILE A 30 1.94 4.49 -20.22
C ILE A 30 2.23 5.28 -21.50
N GLU A 31 2.66 6.54 -21.38
CA GLU A 31 3.03 7.39 -22.53
C GLU A 31 4.14 6.78 -23.39
N SER A 32 5.11 6.10 -22.77
CA SER A 32 6.19 5.41 -23.48
C SER A 32 5.83 3.99 -23.96
N GLY A 33 4.58 3.56 -23.82
CA GLY A 33 4.09 2.26 -24.28
C GLY A 33 4.61 1.06 -23.48
N ARG A 34 5.27 1.29 -22.34
CA ARG A 34 5.83 0.24 -21.46
C ARG A 34 4.78 -0.41 -20.55
N MET A 35 3.61 0.21 -20.43
CA MET A 35 2.52 -0.24 -19.56
C MET A 35 1.16 0.17 -20.13
N LYS A 36 0.13 -0.65 -19.94
CA LYS A 36 -1.25 -0.29 -20.27
C LYS A 36 -1.92 0.42 -19.08
N GLN A 37 -2.82 1.35 -19.38
CA GLN A 37 -3.56 2.10 -18.35
C GLN A 37 -4.35 1.19 -17.40
N ASP A 38 -5.12 0.23 -17.92
CA ASP A 38 -5.88 -0.70 -17.08
C ASP A 38 -5.02 -1.48 -16.08
N PHE A 39 -3.79 -1.82 -16.47
CA PHE A 39 -2.85 -2.49 -15.59
C PHE A 39 -2.32 -1.54 -14.52
N ALA A 40 -1.96 -0.32 -14.90
CA ALA A 40 -1.54 0.73 -13.96
C ALA A 40 -2.62 0.98 -12.90
N ASP A 41 -3.86 1.15 -13.33
CA ASP A 41 -5.01 1.42 -12.46
C ASP A 41 -5.25 0.26 -11.51
N LYS A 42 -5.20 -0.99 -12.00
CA LYS A 42 -5.31 -2.19 -11.15
C LYS A 42 -4.20 -2.24 -10.10
N GLN A 43 -2.96 -1.95 -10.47
CA GLN A 43 -1.81 -1.98 -9.56
C GLN A 43 -1.88 -0.90 -8.49
N ILE A 44 -2.38 0.29 -8.82
CA ILE A 44 -2.60 1.38 -7.86
C ILE A 44 -3.74 1.02 -6.92
N ARG A 45 -4.88 0.54 -7.46
CA ARG A 45 -6.05 0.09 -6.69
C ARG A 45 -5.66 -0.95 -5.65
N LEU A 46 -4.91 -1.97 -6.06
CA LEU A 46 -4.47 -3.06 -5.19
C LEU A 46 -3.61 -2.55 -4.03
N MET A 47 -2.64 -1.65 -4.28
CA MET A 47 -1.83 -1.08 -3.20
C MET A 47 -2.66 -0.22 -2.23
N ARG A 48 -3.63 0.55 -2.75
CA ARG A 48 -4.55 1.33 -1.92
C ARG A 48 -5.43 0.43 -1.05
N GLU A 49 -5.91 -0.70 -1.57
CA GLU A 49 -6.70 -1.67 -0.81
C GLU A 49 -5.86 -2.33 0.29
N ILE A 50 -4.63 -2.74 -0.02
CA ILE A 50 -3.68 -3.27 0.99
C ILE A 50 -3.42 -2.24 2.10
N ALA A 51 -3.14 -0.98 1.73
CA ALA A 51 -2.92 0.08 2.72
C ALA A 51 -4.14 0.26 3.63
N LYS A 52 -5.35 0.24 3.06
CA LYS A 52 -6.60 0.35 3.82
C LYS A 52 -6.79 -0.83 4.78
N GLU A 53 -6.60 -2.05 4.32
CA GLU A 53 -6.74 -3.26 5.15
C GLU A 53 -5.79 -3.23 6.35
N TYR A 54 -4.52 -2.87 6.12
CA TYR A 54 -3.55 -2.78 7.20
C TYR A 54 -3.86 -1.65 8.19
N ARG A 55 -4.39 -0.50 7.74
CA ARG A 55 -4.83 0.57 8.65
C ARG A 55 -5.96 0.10 9.57
N LEU A 56 -6.99 -0.54 9.00
CA LEU A 56 -8.10 -1.08 9.78
C LEU A 56 -7.62 -2.13 10.80
N ALA A 57 -6.68 -2.99 10.39
CA ALA A 57 -6.10 -3.98 11.28
C ALA A 57 -5.25 -3.34 12.40
N ALA A 58 -4.46 -2.30 12.09
CA ALA A 58 -3.69 -1.55 13.07
C ALA A 58 -4.58 -0.84 14.09
N GLU A 59 -5.68 -0.23 13.63
CA GLU A 59 -6.70 0.39 14.49
C GLU A 59 -7.35 -0.65 15.41
N ALA A 60 -7.67 -1.83 14.88
CA ALA A 60 -8.23 -2.92 15.68
C ALA A 60 -7.25 -3.44 16.75
N GLU A 61 -5.95 -3.55 16.45
CA GLU A 61 -4.92 -3.89 17.44
C GLU A 61 -4.81 -2.80 18.52
N ALA A 62 -4.76 -1.54 18.12
CA ALA A 62 -4.68 -0.42 19.05
C ALA A 62 -5.92 -0.37 19.97
N GLN A 63 -7.11 -0.64 19.45
CA GLN A 63 -8.35 -0.67 20.23
C GLN A 63 -8.36 -1.82 21.25
N LYS A 64 -7.89 -3.02 20.87
CA LYS A 64 -7.76 -4.15 21.81
C LYS A 64 -6.79 -3.85 22.94
N GLY A 65 -5.66 -3.20 22.63
CA GLY A 65 -4.66 -2.80 23.64
C GLY A 65 -5.15 -1.73 24.61
N ARG A 66 -6.20 -0.95 24.27
CA ARG A 66 -6.81 0.07 25.14
C ARG A 66 -7.91 -0.46 26.06
N LEU A 67 -8.39 -1.68 25.82
CA LEU A 67 -9.48 -2.32 26.57
C LEU A 67 -8.97 -3.35 27.60
N LEU A 68 -7.64 -3.53 27.68
CA LEU A 68 -6.94 -4.37 28.66
C LEU A 68 -6.25 -3.48 29.69
#